data_AF-A0AAU9QPM2-F1
#
_entry.id   AF-A0AAU9QPM2-F1
#
_cell.length_a   1.000
_cell.length_b   1.000
_cell.length_c   1.000
_cell.angle_alpha   90.00
_cell.angle_beta   90.00
_cell.angle_gamma   90.00
#
_symmetry.space_group_name_H-M   'P 1'
#
loop_
_entity.id
_entity.type
_entity.pdbx_description
1 polymer ?
#
loop_
_entity_poly.entity_id
_entity_poly.type
_entity_poly.pdbx_seq_one_letter_code
_entity_poly.pdbx_strand_id
1 'polypeptide(L)' 'MPDIDSAALFFAEDIDALERFLKSPLSCHMHIYCHCEYRTLKTWHIQWLSKRDIQSVSFFDSHTIYPPFT' A
#
# COMPACT_ATOMS: atom_id res chain seq x y z
N MET A 1 2.63 26.15 -11.26
CA MET A 1 2.77 25.45 -9.96
C MET A 1 2.48 23.99 -10.27
N PRO A 2 3.36 23.03 -9.92
CA PRO A 2 3.24 21.68 -10.45
C PRO A 2 1.99 21.01 -9.89
N ASP A 3 1.18 20.48 -10.79
CA ASP A 3 0.03 19.63 -10.47
C ASP A 3 0.50 18.49 -9.56
N ILE A 4 -0.19 18.36 -8.43
CA ILE A 4 0.03 17.35 -7.42
C ILE A 4 -0.05 15.99 -8.10
N ASP A 5 1.07 15.28 -8.08
CA ASP A 5 1.21 13.84 -8.26
C ASP A 5 -0.02 13.16 -8.88
N SER A 6 0.06 12.88 -10.18
CA SER A 6 -0.72 11.83 -10.84
C SER A 6 -0.27 10.44 -10.35
N ALA A 7 -0.03 10.28 -9.05
CA ALA A 7 0.45 9.07 -8.44
C ALA A 7 -0.72 8.10 -8.35
N ALA A 8 -0.58 6.94 -8.99
CA ALA A 8 -1.66 6.00 -9.14
C ALA A 8 -2.02 5.39 -7.77
N LEU A 9 -3.29 5.58 -7.37
CA LEU A 9 -3.84 5.12 -6.10
C LEU A 9 -4.63 3.82 -6.31
N PHE A 10 -4.30 2.79 -5.54
CA PHE A 10 -5.06 1.55 -5.47
C PHE A 10 -5.90 1.51 -4.19
N PHE A 11 -7.18 1.16 -4.31
CA PHE A 11 -8.08 0.94 -3.17
C PHE A 11 -8.25 -0.57 -2.93
N ALA A 12 -7.83 -1.04 -1.76
CA ALA A 12 -8.06 -2.39 -1.28
C ALA A 12 -9.20 -2.37 -0.25
N GLU A 13 -10.27 -3.13 -0.51
CA GLU A 13 -11.44 -3.24 0.38
C GLU A 13 -11.16 -4.02 1.68
N ASP A 14 -10.14 -4.88 1.66
CA ASP A 14 -9.70 -5.70 2.77
C ASP A 14 -8.23 -6.12 2.58
N ILE A 15 -7.73 -6.90 3.53
CA ILE A 15 -6.36 -7.41 3.48
C ILE A 15 -6.14 -8.39 2.32
N ASP A 16 -7.14 -9.19 1.95
CA ASP A 16 -7.01 -10.17 0.87
C ASP A 16 -6.91 -9.50 -0.51
N ALA A 17 -7.60 -8.37 -0.72
CA ALA A 17 -7.46 -7.52 -1.88
C ALA A 17 -6.06 -6.89 -1.97
N LEU A 18 -5.52 -6.43 -0.84
CA LEU A 18 -4.13 -5.95 -0.75
C LEU A 18 -3.16 -7.07 -1.13
N GLU A 19 -3.31 -8.26 -0.56
CA GLU A 19 -2.45 -9.41 -0.87
C GLU A 19 -2.47 -9.80 -2.36
N ARG A 20 -3.66 -9.85 -2.95
CA ARG A 20 -3.85 -10.12 -4.38
C ARG A 20 -3.16 -9.06 -5.23
N PHE A 21 -3.29 -7.79 -4.86
CA PHE A 21 -2.66 -6.67 -5.55
C PHE A 21 -1.13 -6.72 -5.47
N LEU A 22 -0.55 -6.97 -4.30
CA LEU A 22 0.91 -7.04 -4.14
C LEU A 22 1.56 -8.19 -4.93
N LYS A 23 0.79 -9.24 -5.25
CA LYS A 23 1.22 -10.34 -6.12
C LYS A 23 1.15 -9.95 -7.61
N SER A 24 0.35 -8.96 -7.98
CA SER A 24 0.24 -8.45 -9.35
C SER A 24 1.48 -7.66 -9.79
N PRO A 25 1.90 -7.76 -11.07
CA PRO A 25 2.95 -6.91 -11.64
C PRO A 25 2.57 -5.43 -11.70
N LEU A 26 1.29 -5.10 -11.55
CA LEU A 26 0.78 -3.72 -11.59
C LEU A 26 0.98 -2.95 -10.26
N SER A 27 1.53 -3.59 -9.23
CA SER A 27 1.62 -3.00 -7.90
C SER A 27 2.74 -1.96 -7.74
N CYS A 28 3.60 -1.75 -8.74
CA CYS A 28 4.80 -0.92 -8.54
C CYS A 28 4.53 0.59 -8.57
N HIS A 29 5.22 1.36 -7.72
CA HIS A 29 5.16 2.83 -7.65
C HIS A 29 3.75 3.39 -7.38
N MET A 30 2.95 2.67 -6.59
CA MET A 30 1.56 3.02 -6.29
C MET A 30 1.43 3.55 -4.85
N HIS A 31 0.45 4.42 -4.63
CA HIS A 31 -0.13 4.60 -3.31
C HIS A 31 -1.23 3.58 -3.09
N ILE A 32 -1.41 3.12 -1.85
CA ILE A 32 -2.45 2.16 -1.50
C ILE A 32 -3.30 2.75 -0.37
N TYR A 33 -4.61 2.63 -0.48
CA TYR A 33 -5.51 2.73 0.65
C TYR A 33 -6.09 1.34 0.94
N CYS A 34 -5.86 0.80 2.14
CA CYS A 34 -6.45 -0.44 2.62
C CYS A 34 -7.55 -0.13 3.62
N HIS A 35 -8.76 -0.62 3.36
CA HIS A 35 -9.86 -0.58 4.31
C HIS A 35 -9.73 -1.72 5.34
N CYS A 36 -8.58 -1.75 5.99
CA CYS A 36 -8.20 -2.66 7.06
C CYS A 36 -7.49 -1.87 8.17
N GLU A 37 -7.41 -2.42 9.38
CA GLU A 37 -6.57 -1.83 10.44
C GLU A 37 -5.09 -2.08 10.15
N TYR A 38 -4.23 -1.13 10.51
CA TYR A 38 -2.78 -1.29 10.36
C TYR A 38 -2.27 -2.57 11.05
N ARG A 39 -2.85 -2.91 12.20
CA ARG A 39 -2.50 -4.11 12.99
C ARG A 39 -2.76 -5.43 12.27
N THR A 40 -3.55 -5.43 11.19
CA THR A 40 -3.79 -6.62 10.36
C THR A 40 -2.59 -6.93 9.45
N LEU A 41 -1.66 -5.99 9.25
CA LEU A 41 -0.43 -6.25 8.51
C LEU A 41 0.45 -7.28 9.22
N LYS A 42 0.80 -8.33 8.47
CA LYS A 42 1.82 -9.30 8.85
C LYS A 42 3.17 -8.90 8.27
N THR A 43 4.25 -9.38 8.86
CA THR A 43 5.64 -9.11 8.45
C THR A 43 5.89 -9.38 6.96
N TRP A 44 5.24 -10.39 6.39
CA TRP A 44 5.42 -10.70 4.98
C TRP A 44 4.81 -9.61 4.08
N HIS A 45 3.69 -8.97 4.44
CA HIS A 45 3.16 -7.83 3.67
C HIS A 45 4.21 -6.71 3.56
N ILE A 46 4.89 -6.38 4.66
CA ILE A 46 5.97 -5.38 4.71
C ILE A 46 7.09 -5.72 3.71
N GLN A 47 7.46 -7.00 3.60
CA GLN A 47 8.45 -7.45 2.62
C GLN A 47 7.98 -7.26 1.18
N TRP A 48 6.69 -7.51 0.90
CA TRP A 48 6.13 -7.30 -0.43
C TRP A 48 6.01 -5.82 -0.77
N LEU A 49 5.55 -4.99 0.16
CA LEU A 49 5.49 -3.53 0.00
C LEU A 49 6.88 -2.96 -0.35
N SER A 50 7.91 -3.42 0.35
CA SER A 50 9.31 -3.00 0.10
C SER A 50 9.83 -3.47 -1.26
N LYS A 51 9.46 -4.67 -1.72
CA LYS A 51 9.89 -5.22 -3.02
C LYS A 51 9.21 -4.56 -4.22
N ARG A 52 8.04 -3.95 -4.02
CA ARG A 52 7.22 -3.36 -5.09
C ARG A 52 7.42 -1.85 -5.22
N ASP A 53 8.28 -1.22 -4.42
CA ASP A 53 8.45 0.24 -4.42
C ASP A 53 7.10 0.97 -4.22
N ILE A 54 6.29 0.49 -3.28
CA ILE A 54 5.04 1.14 -2.88
C ILE A 54 5.36 2.48 -2.25
N GLN A 55 4.69 3.56 -2.66
CA GLN A 55 4.98 4.90 -2.17
C GLN A 55 4.38 5.18 -0.79
N SER A 56 3.18 4.65 -0.53
CA SER A 56 2.58 4.66 0.81
C SER A 56 1.46 3.64 0.92
N VAL A 57 1.13 3.25 2.14
CA VAL A 57 -0.11 2.51 2.45
C VAL A 57 -0.85 3.22 3.58
N SER A 58 -2.05 3.70 3.31
CA SER A 58 -2.97 4.27 4.28
C SER A 58 -4.00 3.24 4.71
N PHE A 59 -4.40 3.28 5.97
CA PHE A 59 -5.33 2.34 6.60
C PHE A 59 -6.59 3.06 7.06
N PHE A 60 -7.65 2.29 7.32
CA PHE A 60 -8.91 2.84 7.81
C PHE A 60 -8.79 3.50 9.19
N ASP A 61 -7.89 3.00 10.03
CA ASP A 61 -7.59 3.52 11.38
C ASP A 61 -6.70 4.77 11.36
N SER A 62 -6.67 5.49 10.23
CA SER A 62 -5.88 6.72 10.01
C SER A 62 -4.37 6.54 10.14
N HIS A 63 -3.86 5.31 10.15
CA HIS A 63 -2.43 5.07 10.03
C HIS A 63 -2.01 5.13 8.57
N THR A 64 -0.85 5.73 8.31
CA THR A 64 -0.20 5.65 7.01
C THR A 64 1.26 5.26 7.21
N ILE A 65 1.73 4.29 6.45
CA ILE A 65 3.13 3.88 6.41
C ILE A 65 3.76 4.27 5.07
N TYR A 66 5.05 4.56 5.11
CA TYR A 66 5.87 4.96 3.98
C TYR A 66 7.14 4.10 3.92
N PRO A 67 7.79 3.97 2.76
CA PRO A 67 9.14 3.45 2.68
C PRO A 67 10.13 4.27 3.52
N PRO A 68 11.19 3.65 4.06
CA PRO A 68 11.38 2.21 4.15
C PRO A 68 10.38 1.60 5.15
N PHE A 69 9.64 0.57 4.74
CA PHE A 69 8.67 -0.07 5.61
C PHE A 69 9.40 -0.91 6.68
N THR A 70 9.23 -0.55 7.95
CA THR A 70 9.89 -1.18 9.11
C THR A 70 8.91 -1.78 10.09
#